data_AF-A0A317LLN8-F1
#
_entry.id   AF-A0A317LLN8-F1
#
_cell.length_a   1.000
_cell.length_b   1.000
_cell.length_c   1.000
_cell.angle_alpha   90.00
_cell.angle_beta   90.00
_cell.angle_gamma   90.00
#
_symmetry.space_group_name_H-M   'P 1'
#
loop_
_entity.id
_entity.type
_entity.pdbx_description
1 polymer ?
#
loop_
_entity_poly.entity_id
_entity_poly.type
_entity_poly.pdbx_seq_one_letter_code
_entity_poly.pdbx_strand_id
1 'polypeptide(L)'
;MELNPTDYYRIDWDALDQLSPAEKMEALAKIFEQVRADIGAERGRMAHQAHAHHGTKKAAAEHLGLSPARFGQIYREVMIEIPTAIGSYPLLDEIEDRFPSRQEAHDAIQTYLGQIIEIDGEEEVVLERKPLKNASGRVIGETLWVTKDAAETIRESIDAAASE
;
A
#
# COMPACT_ATOMS: atom_id res chain seq x y z
N MET A 1 3.34 28.60 6.81
CA MET A 1 3.36 27.52 5.80
C MET A 1 2.71 28.11 4.56
N GLU A 2 3.51 28.53 3.59
CA GLU A 2 2.99 29.00 2.30
C GLU A 2 2.53 27.78 1.51
N LEU A 3 1.29 27.81 1.04
CA LEU A 3 0.70 26.74 0.24
C LEU A 3 1.17 26.90 -1.20
N ASN A 4 1.75 25.84 -1.78
CA ASN A 4 2.31 25.89 -3.12
C ASN A 4 1.16 25.83 -4.15
N PRO A 5 1.18 26.61 -5.24
CA PRO A 5 0.08 26.62 -6.24
C PRO A 5 -0.17 25.26 -6.91
N THR A 6 0.79 24.35 -6.85
CA THR A 6 0.71 22.96 -7.31
C THR A 6 -0.02 22.03 -6.33
N ASP A 7 -0.30 22.48 -5.10
CA ASP A 7 -0.97 21.69 -4.05
C ASP A 7 -2.50 21.72 -4.20
N TYR A 8 -3.01 22.39 -5.25
CA TYR A 8 -4.44 22.52 -5.51
C TYR A 8 -4.83 21.93 -6.85
N TYR A 9 -5.93 21.18 -6.86
CA TYR A 9 -6.62 20.81 -8.10
C TYR A 9 -7.24 22.06 -8.71
N ARG A 10 -6.61 22.62 -9.74
CA ARG A 10 -7.20 23.71 -10.53
C ARG A 10 -8.23 23.13 -11.49
N ILE A 11 -9.50 23.43 -11.24
CA ILE A 11 -10.57 23.16 -12.21
C ILE A 11 -10.44 24.20 -13.34
N ASP A 12 -10.26 23.73 -14.57
CA ASP A 12 -10.30 24.58 -15.76
C ASP A 12 -11.76 24.85 -16.14
N TRP A 13 -12.30 25.95 -15.60
CA TRP A 13 -13.66 26.38 -15.85
C TRP A 13 -13.89 26.81 -17.30
N ASP A 14 -12.88 27.38 -17.95
CA ASP A 14 -12.97 27.85 -19.33
C ASP A 14 -13.10 26.65 -20.30
N ALA A 15 -12.39 25.55 -20.01
CA ALA A 15 -12.55 24.30 -20.74
C ALA A 15 -13.92 23.63 -20.50
N LEU A 16 -14.43 23.69 -19.26
CA LEU A 16 -15.76 23.14 -18.92
C LEU A 16 -16.91 23.93 -19.57
N ASP A 17 -16.76 25.24 -19.75
CA ASP A 17 -17.78 26.11 -20.37
C ASP A 17 -17.90 25.92 -21.88
N GLN A 18 -16.92 25.27 -22.52
CA GLN A 18 -16.96 24.92 -23.94
C GLN A 18 -17.70 23.59 -24.22
N LEU A 19 -18.05 22.82 -23.18
CA LEU A 19 -18.75 21.55 -23.30
C LEU A 19 -20.27 21.73 -23.35
N SER A 20 -20.98 20.76 -23.93
CA SER A 20 -22.44 20.72 -23.80
C SER A 20 -22.85 20.46 -22.33
N PRO A 21 -24.07 20.83 -21.90
CA PRO A 21 -24.51 20.64 -20.52
C PRO A 21 -24.39 19.19 -20.00
N ALA A 22 -24.63 18.21 -20.87
CA ALA A 22 -24.50 16.80 -20.53
C ALA A 22 -23.04 16.38 -20.30
N GLU A 23 -22.15 16.77 -21.21
CA GLU A 23 -20.70 16.47 -21.13
C GLU A 23 -20.05 17.20 -19.93
N LYS A 24 -20.50 18.41 -19.63
CA LYS A 24 -20.04 19.18 -18.48
C LYS A 24 -20.39 18.48 -17.16
N MET A 25 -21.61 17.95 -17.04
CA MET A 25 -22.02 17.20 -15.86
C MET A 25 -21.23 15.89 -15.69
N GLU A 26 -20.96 15.19 -16.79
CA GLU A 26 -20.14 13.97 -16.76
C GLU A 26 -18.68 14.26 -16.38
N ALA A 27 -18.09 15.34 -16.92
CA ALA A 27 -16.74 15.77 -16.59
C ALA A 27 -16.62 16.15 -15.10
N LEU A 28 -17.59 16.89 -14.57
CA LEU A 28 -17.65 17.24 -13.14
C LEU A 28 -17.81 15.99 -12.26
N ALA A 29 -18.61 15.01 -12.67
CA ALA A 29 -18.76 13.75 -11.95
C ALA A 29 -17.43 12.97 -11.89
N LYS A 30 -16.68 12.90 -12.99
CA LYS A 30 -15.35 12.26 -13.04
C LYS A 30 -14.34 12.96 -12.14
N ILE A 31 -14.31 14.30 -12.15
CA ILE A 31 -13.46 15.09 -11.25
C ILE A 31 -13.83 14.80 -9.79
N PHE A 32 -15.13 14.78 -9.47
CA PHE A 32 -15.61 14.48 -8.14
C PHE A 32 -15.23 13.07 -7.67
N GLU A 33 -15.37 12.07 -8.54
CA GLU A 33 -14.95 10.68 -8.26
C GLU A 33 -13.45 10.58 -8.01
N GLN A 34 -12.63 11.22 -8.86
CA GLN A 34 -11.18 11.25 -8.70
C GLN A 34 -10.76 11.88 -7.38
N VAL A 35 -11.28 13.09 -7.07
CA VAL A 35 -10.99 13.78 -5.81
C VAL A 35 -11.44 12.96 -4.60
N ARG A 36 -12.61 12.32 -4.68
CA ARG A 36 -13.11 11.45 -3.62
C ARG A 36 -12.21 10.22 -3.42
N ALA A 37 -11.71 9.62 -4.50
CA ALA A 37 -10.79 8.50 -4.44
C ALA A 37 -9.46 8.90 -3.79
N ASP A 38 -8.88 10.04 -4.19
CA ASP A 38 -7.61 10.55 -3.69
C ASP A 38 -7.69 10.90 -2.20
N ILE A 39 -8.75 11.61 -1.78
CA ILE A 39 -9.02 11.92 -0.37
C ILE A 39 -9.27 10.63 0.43
N GLY A 40 -9.96 9.66 -0.15
CA GLY A 40 -10.19 8.35 0.47
C GLY A 40 -8.88 7.61 0.73
N ALA A 41 -8.00 7.57 -0.25
CA ALA A 41 -6.68 6.93 -0.14
C ALA A 41 -5.81 7.61 0.92
N GLU A 42 -5.78 8.95 0.95
CA GLU A 42 -5.01 9.70 1.95
C GLU A 42 -5.52 9.48 3.37
N ARG A 43 -6.85 9.48 3.57
CA ARG A 43 -7.45 9.16 4.87
C ARG A 43 -7.11 7.75 5.35
N GLY A 44 -7.02 6.79 4.43
CA GLY A 44 -6.56 5.44 4.77
C GLY A 44 -5.10 5.38 5.16
N ARG A 45 -4.22 6.07 4.43
CA ARG A 45 -2.79 6.19 4.79
C ARG A 45 -2.62 6.77 6.20
N MET A 46 -3.31 7.87 6.50
CA MET A 46 -3.30 8.50 7.82
C MET A 46 -3.83 7.55 8.91
N ALA A 47 -4.94 6.85 8.65
CA ALA A 47 -5.50 5.89 9.60
C ALA A 47 -4.55 4.70 9.84
N HIS A 48 -3.88 4.21 8.81
CA HIS A 48 -2.91 3.12 8.91
C HIS A 48 -1.67 3.57 9.70
N GLN A 49 -1.08 4.71 9.37
CA GLN A 49 0.06 5.28 10.10
C GLN A 49 -0.28 5.53 11.57
N ALA A 50 -1.45 6.10 11.86
CA ALA A 50 -1.88 6.30 13.24
C ALA A 50 -2.07 4.97 13.99
N HIS A 51 -2.58 3.93 13.33
CA HIS A 51 -2.68 2.60 13.95
C HIS A 51 -1.30 1.99 14.22
N ALA A 52 -0.38 2.05 13.26
CA ALA A 52 0.97 1.53 13.39
C ALA A 52 1.75 2.24 14.52
N HIS A 53 1.60 3.56 14.64
CA HIS A 53 2.30 4.35 15.64
C HIS A 53 1.72 4.21 17.05
N HIS A 54 0.39 4.08 17.17
CA HIS A 54 -0.29 4.07 18.48
C HIS A 54 -0.76 2.68 18.94
N GLY A 55 -0.55 1.63 18.13
CA GLY A 55 -0.78 0.23 18.46
C GLY A 55 -2.25 -0.22 18.59
N THR A 56 -3.17 0.69 18.91
CA THR A 56 -4.60 0.37 19.04
C THR A 56 -5.47 1.33 18.24
N LYS A 57 -6.56 0.82 17.68
CA LYS A 57 -7.58 1.63 16.97
C LYS A 57 -8.16 2.75 17.83
N LYS A 58 -8.24 2.55 19.15
CA LYS A 58 -8.74 3.56 20.09
C LYS A 58 -7.77 4.74 20.21
N ALA A 59 -6.49 4.47 20.47
CA ALA A 59 -5.46 5.50 20.59
C ALA A 59 -5.21 6.22 19.25
N ALA A 60 -5.23 5.48 18.14
CA ALA A 60 -5.12 6.05 16.80
C ALA A 60 -6.31 6.97 16.45
N ALA A 61 -7.53 6.57 16.82
CA ALA A 61 -8.72 7.40 16.62
C ALA A 61 -8.65 8.69 17.45
N GLU A 62 -8.21 8.59 18.71
CA GLU A 62 -8.03 9.75 19.60
C GLU A 62 -6.99 10.72 19.07
N HIS A 63 -5.85 10.21 18.57
CA HIS A 63 -4.81 11.04 17.96
C HIS A 63 -5.31 11.80 16.72
N LEU A 64 -6.14 11.17 15.89
CA LEU A 64 -6.73 11.78 14.71
C LEU A 64 -7.98 12.62 15.01
N GLY A 65 -8.40 12.75 16.26
CA GLY A 65 -9.62 13.48 16.64
C GLY A 65 -10.90 12.85 16.09
N LEU A 66 -10.90 11.54 15.85
CA LEU A 66 -12.02 10.77 15.31
C LEU A 66 -12.70 9.94 16.38
N SER A 67 -13.99 9.62 16.17
CA SER A 67 -14.62 8.57 16.95
C SER A 67 -14.03 7.20 16.56
N PRO A 68 -13.91 6.24 17.50
CA PRO A 68 -13.42 4.89 17.18
C PRO A 68 -14.22 4.19 16.09
N ALA A 69 -15.54 4.44 16.03
CA ALA A 69 -16.40 3.91 14.99
C ALA A 69 -16.07 4.50 13.61
N ARG A 70 -15.84 5.81 13.52
CA ARG A 70 -15.46 6.47 12.27
C ARG A 70 -14.07 6.05 11.80
N PHE A 71 -13.12 5.95 12.73
CA PHE A 71 -11.80 5.41 12.45
C PHE A 71 -11.91 3.98 11.92
N GLY A 72 -12.66 3.10 12.60
CA GLY A 72 -12.85 1.71 12.17
C GLY A 72 -13.53 1.59 10.80
N GLN A 73 -14.44 2.50 10.46
CA GLN A 73 -15.02 2.59 9.12
C GLN A 73 -13.98 2.97 8.08
N ILE A 74 -13.22 4.06 8.28
CA ILE A 74 -12.15 4.47 7.35
C ILE A 74 -11.11 3.36 7.21
N TYR A 75 -10.70 2.78 8.34
CA TYR A 75 -9.74 1.69 8.38
C TYR A 75 -10.23 0.50 7.54
N ARG A 76 -11.50 0.10 7.60
CA ARG A 76 -12.09 -0.99 6.79
C ARG A 76 -12.45 -0.61 5.34
N GLU A 77 -12.74 0.66 5.07
CA GLU A 77 -13.05 1.11 3.70
C GLU A 77 -11.78 1.19 2.85
N VAL A 78 -10.63 1.45 3.49
CA VAL A 78 -9.33 1.56 2.80
C VAL A 78 -8.47 0.33 2.97
N MET A 79 -8.52 -0.33 4.14
CA MET A 79 -8.31 -1.79 4.21
C MET A 79 -9.59 -2.45 3.70
N ILE A 80 -9.84 -2.35 2.40
CA ILE A 80 -10.32 -3.56 1.75
C ILE A 80 -9.25 -4.57 2.19
N GLU A 81 -9.59 -5.46 3.11
CA GLU A 81 -9.04 -6.81 3.07
C GLU A 81 -9.38 -7.25 1.66
N ILE A 82 -8.56 -6.84 0.69
CA ILE A 82 -8.20 -7.73 -0.36
C ILE A 82 -7.61 -8.82 0.52
N PRO A 83 -8.22 -9.99 0.61
CA PRO A 83 -7.39 -11.14 0.89
C PRO A 83 -6.43 -11.07 -0.30
N THR A 84 -5.30 -10.38 -0.12
CA THR A 84 -4.13 -10.62 -0.93
C THR A 84 -3.86 -12.05 -0.54
N ALA A 85 -4.55 -12.97 -1.21
CA ALA A 85 -4.09 -14.33 -1.36
C ALA A 85 -2.67 -14.10 -1.85
N ILE A 86 -1.71 -14.22 -0.94
CA ILE A 86 -0.34 -13.90 -1.24
C ILE A 86 0.00 -14.84 -2.37
N GLY A 87 0.25 -14.25 -3.54
CA GLY A 87 0.53 -15.01 -4.73
C GLY A 87 1.66 -15.98 -4.46
N SER A 88 1.60 -17.14 -5.10
CA SER A 88 2.75 -18.04 -5.12
C SER A 88 3.94 -17.38 -5.80
N TYR A 89 5.09 -17.44 -5.11
CA TYR A 89 6.39 -17.07 -5.65
C TYR A 89 7.45 -18.00 -5.02
N PRO A 90 8.52 -18.33 -5.77
CA PRO A 90 9.39 -19.46 -5.43
C PRO A 90 9.94 -19.43 -4.00
N LEU A 91 10.46 -18.29 -3.55
CA LEU A 91 11.03 -18.17 -2.20
C LEU A 91 9.98 -18.38 -1.10
N LEU A 92 8.74 -17.92 -1.29
CA LEU A 92 7.67 -18.13 -0.31
C LEU A 92 7.24 -19.59 -0.25
N ASP A 93 7.05 -20.23 -1.40
CA ASP A 93 6.65 -21.63 -1.46
C ASP A 93 7.74 -22.56 -0.88
N GLU A 94 9.00 -22.16 -0.94
CA GLU A 94 10.12 -22.90 -0.32
C GLU A 94 10.12 -22.84 1.22
N ILE A 95 9.63 -21.75 1.81
CA ILE A 95 9.83 -21.48 3.24
C ILE A 95 8.53 -21.41 4.03
N GLU A 96 7.37 -21.39 3.38
CA GLU A 96 6.08 -21.21 4.07
C GLU A 96 5.80 -22.26 5.14
N ASP A 97 6.25 -23.51 4.94
CA ASP A 97 6.10 -24.61 5.90
C ASP A 97 6.84 -24.38 7.22
N ARG A 98 7.76 -23.41 7.27
CA ARG A 98 8.51 -23.02 8.47
C ARG A 98 7.71 -22.07 9.37
N PHE A 99 6.58 -21.55 8.89
CA PHE A 99 5.77 -20.56 9.58
C PHE A 99 4.35 -21.07 9.87
N PRO A 100 3.68 -20.55 10.91
CA PRO A 100 2.29 -20.87 11.22
C PRO A 100 1.30 -20.51 10.10
N SER A 101 1.65 -19.54 9.26
CA SER A 101 0.83 -19.12 8.13
C SER A 101 1.66 -18.57 6.98
N ARG A 102 1.11 -18.68 5.76
CA ARG A 102 1.68 -18.07 4.56
C ARG A 102 1.84 -16.56 4.66
N GLN A 103 0.98 -15.90 5.43
CA GLN A 103 1.09 -14.47 5.72
C GLN A 103 2.33 -14.17 6.55
N GLU A 104 2.56 -14.92 7.63
CA GLU A 104 3.75 -14.75 8.46
C GLU A 104 5.04 -15.03 7.70
N ALA A 105 5.06 -16.04 6.83
CA ALA A 105 6.20 -16.29 5.94
C ALA A 105 6.46 -15.12 4.98
N HIS A 106 5.41 -14.55 4.38
CA HIS A 106 5.54 -13.38 3.51
C HIS A 106 6.06 -12.16 4.26
N ASP A 107 5.53 -11.89 5.45
CA ASP A 107 5.94 -10.74 6.27
C ASP A 107 7.40 -10.88 6.74
N ALA A 108 7.84 -12.10 7.05
CA ALA A 108 9.24 -12.38 7.36
C ALA A 108 10.16 -12.10 6.15
N ILE A 109 9.78 -12.55 4.94
CA ILE A 109 10.52 -12.24 3.71
C ILE A 109 10.62 -10.73 3.48
N GLN A 110 9.51 -10.00 3.64
CA GLN A 110 9.49 -8.54 3.49
C GLN A 110 10.41 -7.85 4.51
N THR A 111 10.43 -8.35 5.75
CA THR A 111 11.29 -7.82 6.81
C THR A 111 12.77 -7.97 6.45
N TYR A 112 13.21 -9.18 6.10
CA TYR A 112 14.61 -9.42 5.72
C TYR A 112 15.00 -8.72 4.41
N LEU A 113 14.09 -8.66 3.43
CA LEU A 113 14.32 -7.89 2.22
C LEU A 113 14.53 -6.40 2.51
N GLY A 114 13.74 -5.82 3.42
CA GLY A 114 13.90 -4.43 3.85
C GLY A 114 15.26 -4.18 4.50
N GLN A 115 15.73 -5.11 5.33
CA GLN A 115 17.06 -5.04 5.95
C GLN A 115 18.19 -5.11 4.92
N ILE A 116 18.09 -6.03 3.95
CA ILE A 116 19.10 -6.15 2.89
C ILE A 116 19.13 -4.88 2.03
N ILE A 117 17.96 -4.34 1.66
CA ILE A 117 17.88 -3.06 0.91
C ILE A 117 18.48 -1.89 1.72
N GLU A 118 18.31 -1.87 3.04
CA GLU A 118 18.90 -0.84 3.90
C GLU A 118 20.43 -0.93 3.93
N ILE A 119 20.99 -2.14 3.86
CA ILE A 119 22.45 -2.38 3.93
C ILE A 119 23.11 -2.20 2.56
N ASP A 120 22.60 -2.89 1.54
CA ASP A 120 23.24 -3.01 0.22
C ASP A 120 22.69 -1.99 -0.79
N GLY A 121 21.57 -1.35 -0.48
CA GLY A 121 20.92 -0.39 -1.35
C GLY A 121 19.98 -1.04 -2.37
N GLU A 122 18.91 -0.31 -2.69
CA GLU A 122 17.83 -0.85 -3.53
C GLU A 122 18.27 -1.22 -4.95
N GLU A 123 19.17 -0.43 -5.56
CA GLU A 123 19.66 -0.64 -6.92
C GLU A 123 20.52 -1.92 -7.05
N GLU A 124 21.14 -2.38 -5.97
CA GLU A 124 21.93 -3.62 -5.94
C GLU A 124 21.06 -4.85 -5.69
N VAL A 125 19.92 -4.68 -5.01
CA VAL A 125 19.06 -5.77 -4.52
C VAL A 125 17.88 -6.04 -5.45
N VAL A 126 17.26 -5.00 -6.02
CA VAL A 126 16.03 -5.10 -6.82
C VAL A 126 16.35 -4.98 -8.31
N LEU A 127 16.16 -6.08 -9.04
CA LEU A 127 16.38 -6.17 -10.48
C LEU A 127 15.23 -5.58 -11.30
N GLU A 128 13.99 -5.78 -10.84
CA GLU A 128 12.81 -5.33 -11.57
C GLU A 128 11.61 -5.12 -10.63
N ARG A 129 10.77 -4.15 -10.97
CA ARG A 129 9.47 -3.91 -10.33
C ARG A 129 8.37 -4.07 -11.38
N LYS A 130 7.36 -4.90 -11.11
CA LYS A 130 6.14 -4.96 -11.95
C LYS A 130 4.91 -4.64 -11.13
N PRO A 131 3.92 -3.91 -11.70
CA PRO A 131 2.68 -3.62 -11.01
C PRO A 131 1.88 -4.91 -10.78
N LEU A 132 1.52 -5.16 -9.52
CA LEU A 132 0.58 -6.22 -9.17
C LEU A 132 -0.84 -5.70 -9.43
N LYS A 133 -1.56 -6.37 -10.34
CA LYS A 133 -2.92 -6.01 -10.71
C LYS A 133 -3.91 -7.04 -10.17
N ASN A 134 -5.05 -6.56 -9.67
CA ASN A 134 -6.17 -7.44 -9.32
C ASN A 134 -6.92 -7.92 -10.58
N ALA A 135 -7.94 -8.76 -10.40
CA ALA A 135 -8.78 -9.28 -11.49
C ALA A 135 -9.48 -8.17 -12.32
N SER A 136 -9.68 -6.98 -11.76
CA SER A 136 -10.26 -5.83 -12.46
C SER A 136 -9.22 -4.96 -13.19
N GLY A 137 -7.93 -5.36 -13.19
CA GLY A 137 -6.84 -4.60 -13.80
C GLY A 137 -6.34 -3.41 -12.99
N ARG A 138 -6.86 -3.17 -11.78
CA ARG A 138 -6.40 -2.10 -10.87
C ARG A 138 -5.08 -2.51 -10.24
N VAL A 139 -4.12 -1.60 -10.21
CA VAL A 139 -2.86 -1.80 -9.49
C VAL A 139 -3.13 -1.80 -7.98
N ILE A 140 -2.75 -2.87 -7.30
CA ILE A 140 -2.97 -3.12 -5.88
C ILE A 140 -1.65 -3.31 -5.10
N GLY A 141 -0.51 -3.28 -5.78
CA GLY A 141 0.82 -3.40 -5.19
C GLY A 141 1.90 -3.55 -6.26
N GLU A 142 3.06 -4.05 -5.84
CA GLU A 142 4.20 -4.32 -6.72
C GLU A 142 4.74 -5.72 -6.46
N THR A 143 5.17 -6.40 -7.53
CA THR A 143 6.01 -7.59 -7.46
C THR A 143 7.46 -7.16 -7.66
N LEU A 144 8.34 -7.64 -6.79
CA LEU A 144 9.78 -7.35 -6.83
C LEU A 144 10.52 -8.59 -7.34
N TRP A 145 11.38 -8.41 -8.33
CA TRP A 145 12.40 -9.39 -8.71
C TRP A 145 13.69 -8.97 -8.03
N VAL A 146 14.19 -9.83 -7.16
CA VAL A 146 15.40 -9.57 -6.38
C VAL A 146 16.56 -10.42 -6.90
N THR A 147 17.79 -10.03 -6.55
CA THR A 147 18.96 -10.83 -6.85
C THR A 147 18.91 -12.20 -6.16
N LYS A 148 19.64 -13.17 -6.75
CA LYS A 148 19.78 -14.51 -6.18
C LYS A 148 20.43 -14.48 -4.80
N ASP A 149 21.43 -13.62 -4.64
CA ASP A 149 22.17 -13.45 -3.38
C ASP A 149 21.24 -12.92 -2.28
N ALA A 150 20.42 -11.90 -2.58
CA ALA A 150 19.42 -11.41 -1.62
C ALA A 150 18.40 -12.49 -1.23
N ALA A 151 17.92 -13.29 -2.19
CA ALA A 151 17.01 -14.40 -1.90
C ALA A 151 17.68 -15.50 -1.04
N GLU A 152 18.97 -15.78 -1.23
CA GLU A 152 19.75 -16.70 -0.42
C GLU A 152 19.95 -16.17 1.01
N THR A 153 20.33 -14.90 1.16
CA THR A 153 20.48 -14.25 2.48
C THR A 153 19.17 -14.25 3.28
N ILE A 154 18.03 -14.01 2.63
CA ILE A 154 16.71 -14.12 3.29
C ILE A 154 16.48 -15.55 3.78
N ARG A 155 16.76 -16.55 2.93
CA ARG A 155 16.58 -17.97 3.28
C ARG A 155 17.45 -18.35 4.49
N GLU A 156 18.72 -17.99 4.46
CA GLU A 156 19.68 -18.27 5.54
C GLU A 156 19.29 -17.57 6.84
N SER A 157 18.82 -16.31 6.78
CA SER A 157 18.38 -15.56 7.96
C SER A 157 17.15 -16.20 8.62
N ILE A 158 16.21 -16.70 7.79
CA ILE A 158 15.03 -17.43 8.28
C ILE A 158 15.42 -18.77 8.90
N ASP A 159 16.34 -19.51 8.28
CA ASP A 159 16.82 -20.80 8.80
C ASP A 159 17.61 -20.64 10.12
N ALA A 160 18.39 -19.57 10.24
CA ALA A 160 19.09 -19.22 11.47
C ALA A 160 18.10 -18.89 12.60
N ALA A 161 17.08 -18.07 12.32
CA ALA A 161 16.06 -17.69 13.30
C ALA A 161 15.17 -18.87 13.75
N ALA A 162 15.00 -19.90 12.91
CA ALA A 162 14.26 -21.11 13.27
C ALA A 162 15.07 -22.11 14.11
N SER A 163 16.39 -21.93 14.20
CA SER A 163 17.32 -22.81 14.92
C SER A 163 17.67 -22.33 16.33
N GLU A 164 17.21 -21.14 16.73
CA GLU A 164 17.33 -20.55 18.08
C GLU A 164 16.12 -20.87 18.97
#